data_AF-A0A922M7A9-F1
#
_entry.id   AF-A0A922M7A9-F1
#
_cell.length_a   1.000
_cell.length_b   1.000
_cell.length_c   1.000
_cell.angle_alpha   90.00
_cell.angle_beta   90.00
_cell.angle_gamma   90.00
#
_symmetry.space_group_name_H-M   'P 1'
#
loop_
_entity.id
_entity.type
_entity.pdbx_description
1 polymer ?
#
loop_
_entity_poly.entity_id
_entity_poly.type
_entity_poly.pdbx_seq_one_letter_code
_entity_poly.pdbx_strand_id
1 'polypeptide(L)'
;MKKTIIKHRILWFTIILLSGFGSLYLSQMTWSRYQSSPTVVSMDRDMFAWNTTFPCVTVCPNNYIDSRKLEIFLRNAKEENKTRLENFIISLANASYKNFESIPIYPDISPDKYIQLLVNLSVPFKPSLTIGVSNVALSIVPTITEMGLCYAVNSRMAVYNSPEYRDANRWDIINDDTKSLFIHPLDGEVFAQVMNISTSYDVRLSFLIV
;
A
#
# COMPACT_ATOMS: atom_id res chain seq x y z
N MET A 1 -41.07 71.83 -11.87
CA MET A 1 -41.23 70.56 -12.64
C MET A 1 -39.95 70.01 -13.27
N LYS A 2 -39.20 70.75 -14.11
CA LYS A 2 -37.99 70.23 -14.81
C LYS A 2 -36.90 69.62 -13.89
N LYS A 3 -36.62 70.22 -12.72
CA LYS A 3 -35.58 69.72 -11.78
C LYS A 3 -35.89 68.33 -11.18
N THR A 4 -37.15 67.99 -10.93
CA THR A 4 -37.53 66.69 -10.35
C THR A 4 -37.40 65.55 -11.37
N ILE A 5 -37.72 65.83 -12.64
CA ILE A 5 -37.59 64.87 -13.76
C ILE A 5 -36.11 64.55 -14.04
N ILE A 6 -35.23 65.55 -13.94
CA ILE A 6 -33.79 65.37 -14.14
C ILE A 6 -33.19 64.50 -13.02
N LYS A 7 -33.54 64.74 -11.75
CA LYS A 7 -33.08 63.90 -10.63
C LYS A 7 -33.51 62.44 -10.78
N HIS A 8 -34.76 62.21 -11.18
CA HIS A 8 -35.27 60.87 -11.43
C HIS A 8 -34.48 60.16 -12.54
N ARG A 9 -34.24 60.84 -13.68
CA ARG A 9 -33.46 60.27 -14.79
C ARG A 9 -32.01 59.94 -14.41
N ILE A 10 -31.36 60.78 -13.60
CA ILE A 10 -30.00 60.51 -13.10
C ILE A 10 -30.00 59.28 -12.18
N LEU A 11 -30.96 59.18 -11.26
CA LEU A 11 -31.07 58.04 -10.36
C LEU A 11 -31.27 56.72 -11.13
N TRP A 12 -32.18 56.69 -12.10
CA TRP A 12 -32.37 55.51 -12.96
C TRP A 12 -31.13 55.16 -13.77
N PHE A 13 -30.43 56.16 -14.30
CA PHE A 13 -29.19 55.94 -15.03
C PHE A 13 -28.10 55.32 -14.14
N THR A 14 -27.95 55.81 -12.90
CA THR A 14 -26.97 55.24 -11.95
C THR A 14 -27.30 53.79 -11.56
N ILE A 15 -28.59 53.45 -11.39
CA ILE A 15 -29.01 52.09 -11.08
C ILE A 15 -28.70 51.14 -12.24
N ILE A 16 -29.00 51.54 -13.48
CA ILE A 16 -28.73 50.72 -14.67
C ILE A 16 -27.23 50.48 -14.82
N LEU A 17 -26.41 51.52 -14.62
CA LEU A 17 -24.97 51.43 -14.75
C LEU A 17 -24.35 50.54 -13.67
N LEU A 18 -24.81 50.65 -12.42
CA LEU A 18 -24.38 49.78 -11.33
C LEU A 18 -24.79 48.32 -11.55
N SER A 19 -26.00 48.09 -12.05
CA SER A 19 -26.49 46.76 -12.39
C SER A 19 -25.68 46.12 -13.53
N GLY A 20 -25.34 46.88 -14.57
CA GLY A 20 -24.51 46.41 -15.67
C GLY A 20 -23.10 46.03 -15.22
N PHE A 21 -22.48 46.88 -14.39
CA PHE A 21 -21.17 46.61 -13.82
C PHE A 21 -21.17 45.36 -12.93
N GLY A 22 -22.17 45.21 -12.06
CA GLY A 22 -22.32 44.04 -11.21
C GLY A 22 -22.47 42.73 -12.00
N SER A 23 -23.25 42.75 -13.07
CA SER A 23 -23.43 41.58 -13.95
C SER A 23 -22.14 41.15 -14.64
N LEU A 24 -21.37 42.11 -15.17
CA LEU A 24 -20.07 41.82 -15.81
C LEU A 24 -19.05 41.27 -14.80
N TYR A 25 -19.01 41.84 -13.59
CA TYR A 25 -18.11 41.40 -12.54
C TYR A 25 -18.40 39.96 -12.10
N LEU A 26 -19.68 39.63 -11.85
CA LEU A 26 -20.09 38.26 -11.47
C LEU A 26 -19.85 37.25 -12.59
N SER A 27 -20.07 37.64 -13.85
CA SER A 27 -19.79 36.80 -15.02
C SER A 27 -18.30 36.48 -15.13
N GLN A 28 -17.42 37.48 -14.94
CA GLN A 28 -15.97 37.25 -14.94
C GLN A 28 -15.51 36.34 -13.81
N MET A 29 -16.05 36.51 -12.60
CA MET A 29 -15.71 35.65 -11.46
C MET A 29 -16.14 34.20 -11.71
N THR A 30 -17.33 33.99 -12.29
CA THR A 30 -17.83 32.67 -12.66
C THR A 30 -16.98 32.03 -13.76
N TRP A 31 -16.64 32.81 -14.80
CA TRP A 31 -15.77 32.37 -15.88
C TRP A 31 -14.37 31.98 -15.38
N SER A 32 -13.80 32.77 -14.47
CA SER A 32 -12.49 32.48 -13.88
C SER A 32 -12.50 31.19 -13.05
N ARG A 33 -13.56 30.96 -12.26
CA ARG A 33 -13.75 29.68 -11.54
C ARG A 33 -13.90 28.50 -12.49
N TYR A 34 -14.64 28.68 -13.59
CA TYR A 34 -14.81 27.65 -14.60
C TYR A 34 -13.46 27.27 -15.25
N GLN A 35 -12.58 28.24 -15.54
CA GLN A 35 -11.28 27.92 -16.15
C GLN A 35 -10.23 27.39 -15.16
N SER A 36 -10.27 27.83 -13.91
CA SER A 36 -9.27 27.44 -12.91
C SER A 36 -9.62 26.15 -12.17
N SER A 37 -10.92 25.85 -11.99
CA SER A 37 -11.38 24.67 -11.23
C SER A 37 -12.79 24.25 -11.68
N PRO A 38 -12.96 23.69 -12.88
CA PRO A 38 -14.27 23.29 -13.41
C PRO A 38 -14.90 22.09 -12.68
N THR A 39 -14.12 21.35 -11.89
CA THR A 39 -14.57 20.12 -11.24
C THR A 39 -15.01 20.38 -9.81
N VAL A 40 -16.31 20.22 -9.55
CA VAL A 40 -16.85 20.09 -8.19
C VAL A 40 -16.92 18.61 -7.87
N VAL A 41 -16.13 18.15 -6.91
CA VAL A 41 -16.21 16.78 -6.40
C VAL A 41 -17.20 16.77 -5.24
N SER A 42 -18.39 16.22 -5.48
CA SER A 42 -19.31 15.86 -4.41
C SER A 42 -19.03 14.43 -3.98
N MET A 43 -18.61 14.24 -2.74
CA MET A 43 -18.48 12.89 -2.16
C MET A 43 -19.87 12.41 -1.77
N ASP A 44 -20.34 11.37 -2.44
CA ASP A 44 -21.51 10.64 -1.96
C ASP A 44 -21.11 9.87 -0.68
N ARG A 45 -21.94 9.96 0.34
CA ARG A 45 -21.71 9.32 1.64
C ARG A 45 -22.84 8.34 1.93
N ASP A 46 -23.05 7.40 1.02
CA ASP A 46 -23.98 6.31 1.25
C ASP A 46 -23.35 5.24 2.17
N MET A 47 -23.40 5.50 3.47
CA MET A 47 -22.89 4.58 4.50
C MET A 47 -23.73 3.29 4.61
N PHE A 48 -24.95 3.27 4.06
CA PHE A 48 -25.90 2.16 4.21
C PHE A 48 -25.84 1.16 3.06
N ALA A 49 -25.40 1.59 1.87
CA ALA A 49 -25.23 0.71 0.72
C ALA A 49 -23.79 0.23 0.48
N TRP A 50 -22.80 0.83 1.16
CA TRP A 50 -21.38 0.62 0.83
C TRP A 50 -20.69 -0.43 1.72
N ASN A 51 -20.41 -1.60 1.15
CA ASN A 51 -19.49 -2.58 1.73
C ASN A 51 -18.05 -2.20 1.36
N THR A 52 -17.24 -1.85 2.37
CA THR A 52 -15.83 -1.53 2.16
C THR A 52 -14.99 -2.80 2.20
N THR A 53 -14.04 -2.93 1.28
CA THR A 53 -13.05 -4.02 1.35
C THR A 53 -12.06 -3.73 2.49
N PHE A 54 -11.84 -4.70 3.37
CA PHE A 54 -10.78 -4.61 4.38
C PHE A 54 -9.43 -4.39 3.69
N PRO A 55 -8.58 -3.45 4.13
CA PRO A 55 -7.31 -3.21 3.49
C PRO A 55 -6.42 -4.45 3.48
N CYS A 56 -5.57 -4.53 2.45
CA CYS A 56 -4.45 -5.47 2.48
C CYS A 56 -3.41 -4.94 3.47
N VAL A 57 -2.99 -5.78 4.40
CA VAL A 57 -1.94 -5.47 5.36
C VAL A 57 -0.70 -6.26 5.00
N THR A 58 0.42 -5.57 4.78
CA THR A 58 1.73 -6.21 4.57
C THR A 58 2.63 -5.91 5.76
N VAL A 59 3.17 -6.96 6.37
CA VAL A 59 4.06 -6.91 7.53
C VAL A 59 5.43 -7.43 7.10
N CYS A 60 6.46 -6.59 7.24
CA CYS A 60 7.84 -6.94 6.90
C CYS A 60 8.70 -6.93 8.17
N PRO A 61 9.36 -8.03 8.53
CA PRO A 61 10.29 -8.03 9.66
C PRO A 61 11.55 -7.24 9.30
N ASN A 62 12.06 -6.44 10.25
CA ASN A 62 13.29 -5.67 10.03
C ASN A 62 14.55 -6.56 10.08
N ASN A 63 14.48 -7.68 10.81
CA ASN A 63 15.54 -8.69 10.83
C ASN A 63 15.10 -9.92 10.04
N TYR A 64 15.61 -10.04 8.82
CA TYR A 64 15.27 -11.15 7.93
C TYR A 64 16.02 -12.43 8.25
N ILE A 65 17.32 -12.36 8.57
CA ILE A 65 18.18 -13.53 8.77
C ILE A 65 18.32 -13.89 10.25
N ASP A 66 18.23 -15.18 10.56
CA ASP A 66 18.63 -15.72 11.86
C ASP A 66 20.16 -15.88 11.90
N SER A 67 20.82 -15.08 12.75
CA SER A 67 22.28 -15.13 12.93
C SER A 67 22.80 -16.54 13.25
N ARG A 68 22.05 -17.34 14.02
CA ARG A 68 22.48 -18.71 14.37
C ARG A 68 22.44 -19.63 13.15
N LYS A 69 21.40 -19.53 12.32
CA LYS A 69 21.30 -20.32 11.08
C LYS A 69 22.40 -19.91 10.09
N LEU A 70 22.68 -18.61 10.00
CA LEU A 70 23.75 -18.09 9.16
C LEU A 70 25.12 -18.63 9.58
N GLU A 71 25.45 -18.59 10.87
CA GLU A 71 26.71 -19.14 11.39
C GLU A 71 26.87 -20.64 11.09
N ILE A 72 25.80 -21.42 11.25
CA ILE A 72 25.80 -22.86 10.93
C ILE A 72 26.02 -23.08 9.43
N PHE A 73 25.37 -22.27 8.59
CA PHE A 73 25.53 -22.33 7.14
C PHE A 73 26.96 -21.99 6.70
N LEU A 74 27.54 -20.92 7.25
CA LEU A 74 28.92 -20.51 6.99
C LEU A 74 29.95 -21.53 7.49
N ARG A 75 29.66 -22.25 8.59
CA ARG A 75 30.53 -23.34 9.08
C ARG A 75 30.59 -24.50 8.08
N ASN A 76 29.45 -24.86 7.51
CA ASN A 76 29.31 -25.98 6.58
C ASN A 76 29.69 -25.64 5.14
N ALA A 77 29.77 -24.36 4.79
CA ALA A 77 30.23 -23.91 3.48
C ALA A 77 31.70 -24.32 3.24
N LYS A 78 31.97 -24.86 2.04
CA LYS A 78 33.31 -25.26 1.57
C LYS A 78 34.18 -24.07 1.13
N GLU A 79 33.64 -22.86 1.16
CA GLU A 79 34.28 -21.64 0.68
C GLU A 79 35.46 -21.22 1.56
N GLU A 80 36.54 -20.82 0.90
CA GLU A 80 37.77 -20.35 1.54
C GLU A 80 37.59 -18.95 2.16
N ASN A 81 36.73 -18.12 1.55
CA ASN A 81 36.47 -16.74 1.98
C ASN A 81 35.06 -16.57 2.57
N LYS A 82 34.87 -17.06 3.80
CA LYS A 82 33.58 -17.04 4.51
C LYS A 82 33.03 -15.63 4.75
N THR A 83 33.91 -14.65 4.96
CA THR A 83 33.52 -13.25 5.18
C THR A 83 32.87 -12.63 3.94
N ARG A 84 33.35 -12.98 2.73
CA ARG A 84 32.74 -12.50 1.49
C ARG A 84 31.34 -13.08 1.29
N LEU A 85 31.18 -14.37 1.58
CA LEU A 85 29.88 -15.05 1.51
C LEU A 85 28.88 -14.47 2.51
N GLU A 86 29.33 -14.22 3.75
CA GLU A 86 28.52 -13.60 4.79
C GLU A 86 28.02 -12.21 4.38
N ASN A 87 28.94 -11.35 3.92
CA ASN A 87 28.59 -10.00 3.45
C ASN A 87 27.60 -10.05 2.28
N PHE A 88 27.80 -10.98 1.33
CA PHE A 88 26.87 -11.18 0.22
C PHE A 88 25.46 -11.56 0.71
N ILE A 89 25.34 -12.54 1.61
CA ILE A 89 24.05 -12.98 2.14
C ILE A 89 23.34 -11.86 2.91
N ILE A 90 24.08 -11.10 3.73
CA ILE A 90 23.52 -9.97 4.49
C ILE A 90 23.06 -8.85 3.56
N SER A 91 23.87 -8.49 2.57
CA SER A 91 23.50 -7.48 1.57
C SER A 91 22.30 -7.92 0.73
N LEU A 92 22.22 -9.21 0.38
CA LEU A 92 21.11 -9.77 -0.37
C LEU A 92 19.81 -9.78 0.45
N ALA A 93 19.87 -10.09 1.75
CA ALA A 93 18.69 -10.07 2.62
C ALA A 93 18.20 -8.65 2.93
N ASN A 94 19.11 -7.68 3.04
CA ASN A 94 18.78 -6.27 3.23
C ASN A 94 18.53 -5.54 1.90
N ALA A 95 18.46 -6.27 0.78
CA ALA A 95 18.18 -5.69 -0.51
C ALA A 95 16.75 -5.16 -0.59
N SER A 96 16.66 -3.94 -1.08
CA SER A 96 15.46 -3.16 -1.35
C SER A 96 15.66 -2.44 -2.67
N TYR A 97 14.57 -1.95 -3.25
CA TYR A 97 14.59 -1.10 -4.44
C TYR A 97 15.67 0.00 -4.43
N LYS A 98 16.02 0.56 -3.26
CA LYS A 98 17.02 1.64 -3.15
C LYS A 98 18.48 1.19 -3.14
N ASN A 99 18.78 0.00 -2.64
CA ASN A 99 20.15 -0.48 -2.38
C ASN A 99 20.50 -1.74 -3.16
N PHE A 100 19.64 -2.17 -4.09
CA PHE A 100 19.87 -3.32 -4.96
C PHE A 100 21.17 -3.20 -5.78
N GLU A 101 21.55 -1.98 -6.16
CA GLU A 101 22.80 -1.69 -6.89
C GLU A 101 24.06 -2.00 -6.05
N SER A 102 23.97 -1.90 -4.72
CA SER A 102 25.10 -2.08 -3.81
C SER A 102 25.43 -3.54 -3.48
N ILE A 103 24.68 -4.50 -4.05
CA ILE A 103 24.87 -5.92 -3.75
C ILE A 103 26.20 -6.39 -4.36
N PRO A 104 27.11 -6.98 -3.57
CA PRO A 104 28.37 -7.46 -4.09
C PRO A 104 28.15 -8.66 -5.02
N ILE A 105 28.91 -8.71 -6.12
CA ILE A 105 28.82 -9.84 -7.07
C ILE A 105 29.49 -11.07 -6.45
N TYR A 106 28.73 -12.17 -6.40
CA TYR A 106 29.17 -13.46 -5.89
C TYR A 106 28.85 -14.59 -6.90
N PRO A 107 29.85 -15.15 -7.60
CA PRO A 107 29.61 -16.08 -8.71
C PRO A 107 29.29 -17.52 -8.27
N ASP A 108 29.61 -17.93 -7.03
CA ASP A 108 29.51 -19.34 -6.64
C ASP A 108 28.07 -19.80 -6.36
N ILE A 109 27.12 -18.87 -6.25
CA ILE A 109 25.70 -19.15 -6.04
C ILE A 109 24.91 -18.68 -7.26
N SER A 110 24.18 -19.60 -7.91
CA SER A 110 23.28 -19.25 -9.02
C SER A 110 22.13 -18.35 -8.53
N PRO A 111 21.74 -17.31 -9.29
CA PRO A 111 20.60 -16.45 -8.96
C PRO A 111 19.30 -17.17 -8.68
N ASP A 112 19.06 -18.31 -9.32
CA ASP A 112 17.84 -19.12 -9.14
C ASP A 112 17.68 -19.63 -7.70
N LYS A 113 18.78 -19.74 -6.95
CA LYS A 113 18.80 -20.28 -5.58
C LYS A 113 18.72 -19.20 -4.51
N TYR A 114 18.76 -17.91 -4.87
CA TYR A 114 18.82 -16.80 -3.91
C TYR A 114 17.61 -16.77 -2.98
N ILE A 115 16.40 -16.88 -3.54
CA ILE A 115 15.17 -16.86 -2.74
C ILE A 115 15.10 -18.06 -1.79
N GLN A 116 15.39 -19.26 -2.29
CA GLN A 116 15.35 -20.48 -1.48
C GLN A 116 16.36 -20.43 -0.32
N LEU A 117 17.56 -19.90 -0.58
CA LEU A 117 18.58 -19.66 0.43
C LEU A 117 18.10 -18.70 1.52
N LEU A 118 17.53 -17.55 1.11
CA LEU A 118 17.01 -16.55 2.04
C LEU A 118 15.87 -17.11 2.89
N VAL A 119 14.94 -17.86 2.30
CA VAL A 119 13.82 -18.49 3.02
C VAL A 119 14.34 -19.48 4.07
N ASN A 120 15.34 -20.29 3.75
CA ASN A 120 15.90 -21.26 4.70
C ASN A 120 16.62 -20.57 5.88
N LEU A 121 17.37 -19.52 5.59
CA LEU A 121 18.10 -18.72 6.57
C LEU A 121 17.20 -17.76 7.35
N SER A 122 15.95 -17.56 6.90
CA SER A 122 15.05 -16.61 7.52
C SER A 122 14.61 -17.03 8.93
N VAL A 123 14.29 -16.03 9.74
CA VAL A 123 13.68 -16.22 11.06
C VAL A 123 12.27 -16.81 10.87
N PRO A 124 11.87 -17.85 11.61
CA PRO A 124 10.50 -18.36 11.57
C PRO A 124 9.53 -17.31 12.13
N PHE A 125 8.96 -16.49 11.24
CA PHE A 125 7.97 -15.48 11.59
C PHE A 125 6.58 -15.99 11.24
N LYS A 126 5.84 -16.45 12.25
CA LYS A 126 4.45 -16.90 12.12
C LYS A 126 3.54 -16.01 12.97
N PRO A 127 3.29 -14.76 12.53
CA PRO A 127 2.36 -13.90 13.24
C PRO A 127 0.98 -14.57 13.27
N SER A 128 0.24 -14.37 14.35
CA SER A 128 -1.16 -14.77 14.40
C SER A 128 -2.02 -13.52 14.30
N LEU A 129 -3.10 -13.59 13.53
CA LEU A 129 -4.03 -12.47 13.38
C LEU A 129 -5.36 -12.81 14.02
N THR A 130 -5.80 -11.91 14.88
CA THR A 130 -7.16 -11.93 15.42
C THR A 130 -7.92 -10.75 14.85
N ILE A 131 -9.13 -11.01 14.35
CA ILE A 131 -10.02 -9.98 13.82
C ILE A 131 -11.21 -9.89 14.77
N GLY A 132 -11.74 -8.68 14.97
CA GLY A 132 -12.95 -8.46 15.77
C GLY A 132 -14.24 -9.09 15.19
N VAL A 133 -14.18 -9.67 13.99
CA VAL A 133 -15.33 -10.27 13.30
C VAL A 133 -15.40 -11.77 13.60
N SER A 134 -16.56 -12.23 14.10
CA SER A 134 -16.78 -13.65 14.44
C SER A 134 -16.71 -14.55 13.19
N ASN A 135 -16.06 -15.71 13.32
CA ASN A 135 -15.95 -16.77 12.29
C ASN A 135 -15.16 -16.41 11.02
N VAL A 136 -14.33 -15.37 11.03
CA VAL A 136 -13.43 -15.06 9.90
C VAL A 136 -11.98 -15.32 10.31
N ALA A 137 -11.33 -16.26 9.64
CA ALA A 137 -9.89 -16.48 9.75
C ALA A 137 -9.19 -15.90 8.51
N LEU A 138 -8.38 -14.85 8.69
CA LEU A 138 -7.53 -14.33 7.61
C LEU A 138 -6.26 -15.17 7.51
N SER A 139 -5.98 -15.68 6.31
CA SER A 139 -4.72 -16.35 6.01
C SER A 139 -3.59 -15.34 5.83
N ILE A 140 -2.48 -15.60 6.49
CA ILE A 140 -1.23 -14.85 6.30
C ILE A 140 -0.40 -15.61 5.29
N VAL A 141 -0.01 -14.92 4.22
CA VAL A 141 0.73 -15.54 3.12
C VAL A 141 2.11 -14.88 3.04
N PRO A 142 3.21 -15.66 3.07
CA PRO A 142 4.53 -15.12 2.80
C PRO A 142 4.59 -14.66 1.33
N THR A 143 5.07 -13.45 1.08
CA THR A 143 5.15 -12.83 -0.24
C THR A 143 6.49 -12.13 -0.43
N ILE A 144 7.04 -12.24 -1.63
CA ILE A 144 8.23 -11.50 -2.04
C ILE A 144 7.81 -10.09 -2.47
N THR A 145 8.49 -9.07 -1.98
CA THR A 145 8.23 -7.66 -2.29
C THR A 145 9.52 -6.93 -2.64
N GLU A 146 9.40 -5.69 -3.14
CA GLU A 146 10.53 -4.77 -3.41
C GLU A 146 11.37 -4.39 -2.18
N MET A 147 10.97 -4.83 -0.99
CA MET A 147 11.69 -4.62 0.26
C MET A 147 12.24 -5.91 0.87
N GLY A 148 12.02 -7.05 0.22
CA GLY A 148 12.39 -8.37 0.72
C GLY A 148 11.18 -9.26 1.01
N LEU A 149 11.42 -10.26 1.87
CA LEU A 149 10.45 -11.30 2.24
C LEU A 149 9.50 -10.77 3.33
N CYS A 150 8.25 -10.55 2.94
CA CYS A 150 7.21 -10.04 3.84
C CYS A 150 6.03 -11.00 3.95
N TYR A 151 5.07 -10.64 4.78
CA TYR A 151 3.84 -11.40 5.01
C TYR A 151 2.66 -10.51 4.69
N ALA A 152 1.77 -10.96 3.83
CA ALA A 152 0.60 -10.20 3.41
C ALA A 152 -0.70 -10.89 3.85
N VAL A 153 -1.69 -10.04 4.11
CA VAL A 153 -3.00 -10.41 4.64
C VAL A 153 -4.06 -9.80 3.73
N ASN A 154 -5.10 -10.57 3.41
CA ASN A 154 -6.20 -10.13 2.56
C ASN A 154 -5.72 -9.62 1.17
N SER A 155 -4.68 -10.26 0.63
CA SER A 155 -4.12 -9.95 -0.68
C SER A 155 -4.20 -11.16 -1.60
N ARG A 156 -4.91 -11.01 -2.72
CA ARG A 156 -4.95 -12.04 -3.76
C ARG A 156 -3.62 -12.21 -4.48
N MET A 157 -2.82 -11.14 -4.54
CA MET A 157 -1.51 -11.15 -5.20
C MET A 157 -0.42 -11.80 -4.37
N ALA A 158 -0.59 -11.88 -3.04
CA ALA A 158 0.40 -12.45 -2.14
C ALA A 158 0.69 -13.93 -2.43
N VAL A 159 -0.32 -14.69 -2.87
CA VAL A 159 -0.17 -16.12 -3.17
C VAL A 159 0.72 -16.34 -4.40
N TYR A 160 0.54 -15.54 -5.46
CA TYR A 160 1.36 -15.60 -6.66
C TYR A 160 2.81 -15.18 -6.42
N ASN A 161 3.01 -14.19 -5.54
CA ASN A 161 4.35 -13.72 -5.16
C ASN A 161 4.96 -14.54 -4.00
N SER A 162 4.31 -15.61 -3.56
CA SER A 162 4.84 -16.44 -2.48
C SER A 162 6.10 -17.19 -2.92
N PRO A 163 7.08 -17.41 -2.02
CA PRO A 163 8.26 -18.18 -2.35
C PRO A 163 7.94 -19.60 -2.83
N GLU A 164 6.94 -20.25 -2.23
CA GLU A 164 6.49 -21.60 -2.58
C GLU A 164 5.90 -21.67 -4.00
N TYR A 165 5.09 -20.67 -4.38
CA TYR A 165 4.50 -20.61 -5.71
C TYR A 165 5.56 -20.37 -6.80
N ARG A 166 6.54 -19.51 -6.51
CA ARG A 166 7.65 -19.21 -7.43
C ARG A 166 8.64 -20.35 -7.56
N ASP A 167 8.98 -21.04 -6.46
CA ASP A 167 9.88 -22.20 -6.47
C ASP A 167 9.29 -23.36 -7.28
N ALA A 168 7.97 -23.55 -7.22
CA ALA A 168 7.24 -24.53 -8.03
C ALA A 168 7.11 -24.16 -9.52
N ASN A 169 7.62 -22.98 -9.93
CA ASN A 169 7.50 -22.43 -11.29
C ASN A 169 6.07 -22.52 -11.85
N ARG A 170 5.08 -22.24 -11.00
CA ARG A 170 3.66 -22.28 -11.33
C ARG A 170 3.22 -20.98 -12.02
N TRP A 171 2.31 -21.12 -12.98
CA TRP A 171 1.75 -20.01 -13.77
C TRP A 171 0.22 -20.18 -13.95
N ASP A 172 -0.39 -21.04 -13.15
CA ASP A 172 -1.82 -21.30 -13.14
C ASP A 172 -2.60 -20.19 -12.43
N ILE A 173 -3.84 -19.99 -12.85
CA ILE A 173 -4.74 -19.07 -12.16
C ILE A 173 -5.29 -19.82 -10.94
N ILE A 174 -4.95 -19.33 -9.76
CA ILE A 174 -5.49 -19.86 -8.52
C ILE A 174 -6.91 -19.31 -8.39
N ASN A 175 -7.89 -20.18 -8.62
CA ASN A 175 -9.28 -19.93 -8.26
C ASN A 175 -9.40 -20.12 -6.74
N ASP A 176 -8.93 -19.12 -6.00
CA ASP A 176 -9.16 -19.07 -4.57
C ASP A 176 -10.57 -18.53 -4.32
N ASP A 177 -11.45 -19.39 -3.80
CA ASP A 177 -12.80 -19.01 -3.37
C ASP A 177 -12.77 -18.11 -2.12
N THR A 178 -11.60 -17.83 -1.55
CA THR A 178 -11.46 -16.83 -0.48
C THR A 178 -11.80 -15.44 -1.01
N LYS A 179 -13.05 -15.05 -0.76
CA LYS A 179 -13.50 -13.68 -1.01
C LYS A 179 -12.66 -12.74 -0.14
N SER A 180 -12.21 -11.64 -0.74
CA SER A 180 -11.65 -10.51 -0.01
C SER A 180 -12.60 -10.15 1.12
N LEU A 181 -12.08 -9.94 2.32
CA LEU A 181 -12.91 -9.61 3.47
C LEU A 181 -13.60 -8.27 3.21
N PHE A 182 -14.93 -8.28 3.20
CA PHE A 182 -15.76 -7.07 3.14
C PHE A 182 -16.30 -6.76 4.52
N ILE A 183 -16.36 -5.48 4.84
CA ILE A 183 -16.80 -4.97 6.13
C ILE A 183 -17.86 -3.92 5.86
N HIS A 184 -18.96 -3.99 6.61
CA HIS A 184 -19.94 -2.93 6.62
C HIS A 184 -19.56 -1.88 7.68
N PRO A 185 -19.66 -0.57 7.39
CA PRO A 185 -19.46 0.48 8.39
C PRO A 185 -20.38 0.39 9.63
N LEU A 186 -21.43 -0.43 9.58
CA LEU A 186 -22.41 -0.62 10.66
C LEU A 186 -22.05 -1.80 11.57
N ASP A 187 -21.08 -2.62 11.19
CA ASP A 187 -20.63 -3.78 11.97
C ASP A 187 -19.82 -3.36 13.22
N GLY A 188 -19.53 -2.05 13.38
CA GLY A 188 -18.80 -1.48 14.49
C GLY A 188 -17.30 -1.41 14.26
N GLU A 189 -16.51 -1.51 15.33
CA GLU A 189 -15.05 -1.44 15.26
C GLU A 189 -14.45 -2.73 14.70
N VAL A 190 -13.90 -2.66 13.49
CA VAL A 190 -13.10 -3.76 12.93
C VAL A 190 -11.62 -3.45 13.10
N PHE A 191 -10.95 -4.30 13.87
CA PHE A 191 -9.51 -4.26 14.09
C PHE A 191 -8.89 -5.60 13.74
N ALA A 192 -7.62 -5.55 13.31
CA ALA A 192 -6.76 -6.72 13.20
C ALA A 192 -5.60 -6.56 14.18
N GLN A 193 -5.46 -7.52 15.09
CA GLN A 193 -4.37 -7.55 16.07
C GLN A 193 -3.36 -8.61 15.66
N VAL A 194 -2.10 -8.17 15.50
CA VAL A 194 -0.97 -9.06 15.26
C VAL A 194 -0.41 -9.53 16.61
N MET A 195 -0.45 -10.83 16.85
CA MET A 195 0.06 -11.47 18.07
C MET A 195 1.30 -12.31 17.78
N ASN A 196 2.06 -12.62 18.84
CA ASN A 196 3.27 -13.46 18.80
C ASN A 196 4.42 -12.90 17.94
N ILE A 197 4.78 -11.65 18.21
CA ILE A 197 5.81 -10.94 17.47
C ILE A 197 7.12 -11.00 18.27
N SER A 198 8.12 -11.68 17.74
CA SER A 198 9.45 -11.80 18.35
C SER A 198 10.49 -10.83 17.78
N THR A 199 10.16 -10.10 16.71
CA THR A 199 11.09 -9.24 15.95
C THR A 199 10.49 -7.86 15.69
N SER A 200 11.35 -6.84 15.55
CA SER A 200 10.94 -5.54 15.03
C SER A 200 10.37 -5.68 13.61
N TYR A 201 9.34 -4.92 13.28
CA TYR A 201 8.61 -5.03 12.02
C TYR A 201 8.06 -3.68 11.56
N ASP A 202 7.91 -3.56 10.25
CA ASP A 202 7.23 -2.46 9.58
C ASP A 202 5.90 -2.94 9.00
N VAL A 203 4.85 -2.15 9.20
CA VAL A 203 3.50 -2.43 8.65
C VAL A 203 3.19 -1.44 7.55
N ARG A 204 2.69 -1.96 6.43
CA ARG A 204 2.19 -1.16 5.32
C ARG A 204 0.76 -1.55 4.98
N LEU A 205 -0.06 -0.52 4.84
CA LEU A 205 -1.45 -0.66 4.43
C LEU A 205 -1.55 -0.36 2.94
N SER A 206 -2.16 -1.27 2.21
CA SER A 206 -2.47 -1.10 0.80
C SER A 206 -3.98 -1.13 0.62
N PHE A 207 -4.54 0.02 0.25
CA PHE A 207 -5.94 0.15 -0.09
C PHE A 207 -6.08 -0.08 -1.59
N LEU A 208 -6.79 -1.14 -1.97
CA LEU A 208 -7.28 -1.27 -3.34
C LEU A 208 -8.53 -0.39 -3.42
N ILE A 209 -8.39 0.78 -4.03
CA ILE A 209 -9.54 1.61 -4.39
C ILE A 209 -10.16 0.93 -5.60
N VAL A 210 -11.29 0.25 -5.39
CA VAL A 210 -12.16 -0.27 -6.46
C VAL A 210 -13.26 0.76 -6.72
#